data_AF-A0A1G3BVH4-F1
#
_entry.id   AF-A0A1G3BVH4-F1
#
_cell.length_a   1.000
_cell.length_b   1.000
_cell.length_c   1.000
_cell.angle_alpha   90.00
_cell.angle_beta   90.00
_cell.angle_gamma   90.00
#
_symmetry.space_group_name_H-M   'P 1'
#
loop_
_entity.id
_entity.type
_entity.pdbx_description
1 polymer ?
#
loop_
_entity_poly.entity_id
_entity_poly.type
_entity_poly.pdbx_seq_one_letter_code
_entity_poly.pdbx_strand_id
1 'polypeptide(L)'
;MKGKLKFVFPLLGLLSVCLFPTVNLQAKESLDDGILWLTKAEVNGKFGKPTYLYCEEEPYRRYVIVKPENENALRATFLYDVVIHDFYYIKRDGNNIEYRIYYGEDVSGAGKTYRAKKYSITFMDGPVQLGKIAQFIPEFKPANECKKVFQERIINYNTIRLIFVTDKVNDISKRMGSLFTDPDKDIKDWSLSYEVMLCDGEPENVSSNSMVKKVIVSVDGEYRIGKTAHVFGSKLIKNPLQ
;
A
#
# COMPACT_ATOMS: atom_id res chain seq x y z
N MET A 1 -15.07 77.91 50.54
CA MET A 1 -15.67 78.54 49.34
C MET A 1 -15.27 77.74 48.12
N LYS A 2 -16.27 77.34 47.30
CA LYS A 2 -16.28 77.19 45.83
C LYS A 2 -14.91 77.01 45.12
N GLY A 3 -14.63 76.02 44.28
CA GLY A 3 -15.46 74.98 43.65
C GLY A 3 -14.68 74.27 42.53
N LYS A 4 -15.16 73.05 42.23
CA LYS A 4 -15.14 72.26 40.97
C LYS A 4 -14.30 72.74 39.78
N LEU A 5 -13.49 71.82 39.23
CA LEU A 5 -13.62 71.42 37.82
C LEU A 5 -13.23 69.95 37.62
N LYS A 6 -14.05 69.25 36.83
CA LYS A 6 -14.01 67.82 36.52
C LYS A 6 -13.10 67.58 35.30
N PHE A 7 -12.39 66.46 35.27
CA PHE A 7 -12.14 65.74 34.02
C PHE A 7 -12.28 64.22 34.25
N VAL A 8 -13.20 63.65 33.49
CA VAL A 8 -13.43 62.22 33.28
C VAL A 8 -12.50 61.80 32.14
N PHE A 9 -11.81 60.65 32.22
CA PHE A 9 -11.58 59.76 31.07
C PHE A 9 -11.28 58.33 31.58
N PRO A 10 -11.61 57.26 30.83
CA PRO A 10 -12.18 56.03 31.35
C PRO A 10 -11.24 54.82 31.38
N LEU A 11 -11.73 53.82 32.11
CA LEU A 11 -11.53 52.37 32.04
C LEU A 11 -10.92 51.84 30.72
N LEU A 12 -9.76 51.20 30.82
CA LEU A 12 -9.27 50.23 29.83
C LEU A 12 -8.91 48.94 30.55
N GLY A 13 -9.78 47.94 30.40
CA GLY A 13 -9.54 46.56 30.82
C GLY A 13 -8.60 45.86 29.85
N LEU A 14 -7.56 45.24 30.39
CA LEU A 14 -6.71 44.29 29.67
C LEU A 14 -7.20 42.87 29.99
N LEU A 15 -8.10 42.37 29.15
CA LEU A 15 -8.42 40.95 29.07
C LEU A 15 -7.30 40.26 28.26
N SER A 16 -6.39 39.58 28.95
CA SER A 16 -5.37 38.75 28.30
C SER A 16 -6.03 37.43 27.87
N VAL A 17 -6.44 37.36 26.59
CA VAL A 17 -6.85 36.10 25.96
C VAL A 17 -5.57 35.41 25.48
N CYS A 18 -5.12 34.42 26.24
CA CYS A 18 -4.13 33.46 25.78
C CYS A 18 -4.69 32.68 24.59
N LEU A 19 -4.33 33.11 23.38
CA LEU A 19 -4.53 32.36 22.14
C LEU A 19 -3.58 31.16 22.15
N PHE A 20 -4.07 30.01 22.65
CA PHE A 20 -3.45 28.73 22.33
C PHE A 20 -3.72 28.43 20.86
N PRO A 21 -2.70 28.20 20.01
CA PRO A 21 -2.94 27.72 18.66
C PRO A 21 -3.57 26.33 18.76
N THR A 22 -4.79 26.20 18.27
CA THR A 22 -5.42 24.91 18.02
C THR A 22 -4.56 24.16 17.02
N VAL A 23 -3.75 23.21 17.52
CA VAL A 23 -3.08 22.24 16.66
C VAL A 23 -4.17 21.44 15.99
N ASN A 24 -4.44 21.76 14.72
CA ASN A 24 -5.39 21.04 13.89
C ASN A 24 -4.77 19.66 13.63
N LEU A 25 -5.04 18.70 14.51
CA LEU A 25 -4.67 17.29 14.36
C LEU A 25 -5.59 16.69 13.28
N GLN A 26 -5.38 17.10 12.03
CA GLN A 26 -6.02 16.44 10.91
C GLN A 26 -5.34 15.08 10.76
N ALA A 27 -6.08 14.02 11.10
CA ALA A 27 -5.63 12.66 10.88
C ALA A 27 -5.26 12.51 9.40
N LYS A 28 -4.02 12.07 9.15
CA LYS A 28 -3.55 11.85 7.79
C LYS A 28 -4.41 10.75 7.15
N GLU A 29 -5.01 11.03 6.00
CA GLU A 29 -5.76 10.01 5.26
C GLU A 29 -4.84 8.84 4.90
N SER A 30 -5.30 7.62 5.18
CA SER A 30 -4.60 6.37 4.87
C SER A 30 -5.59 5.32 4.40
N LEU A 31 -5.14 4.42 3.54
CA LEU A 31 -5.88 3.20 3.20
C LEU A 31 -5.87 2.22 4.38
N ASP A 32 -6.85 1.30 4.43
CA ASP A 32 -7.04 0.34 5.53
C ASP A 32 -5.80 -0.57 5.77
N ASP A 33 -4.95 -0.75 4.77
CA ASP A 33 -3.70 -1.52 4.89
C ASP A 33 -2.59 -0.73 5.63
N GLY A 34 -2.70 0.60 5.69
CA GLY A 34 -1.78 1.49 6.39
C GLY A 34 -0.35 1.53 5.84
N ILE A 35 -0.10 1.07 4.60
CA ILE A 35 1.21 1.10 3.93
C ILE A 35 1.11 1.78 2.56
N LEU A 36 0.11 1.45 1.75
CA LEU A 36 -0.10 2.09 0.46
C LEU A 36 -0.28 3.60 0.63
N TRP A 37 0.14 4.35 -0.39
CA TRP A 37 0.17 5.82 -0.43
C TRP A 37 1.19 6.52 0.48
N LEU A 38 1.80 5.80 1.44
CA LEU A 38 2.91 6.34 2.22
C LEU A 38 4.07 6.74 1.32
N THR A 39 4.73 7.84 1.68
CA THR A 39 6.00 8.21 1.05
C THR A 39 7.09 7.22 1.45
N LYS A 40 8.15 7.11 0.64
CA LYS A 40 9.33 6.29 0.98
C LYS A 40 9.90 6.62 2.37
N ALA A 41 9.94 7.90 2.74
CA ALA A 41 10.39 8.33 4.06
C ALA A 41 9.49 7.80 5.21
N GLU A 42 8.18 7.77 5.00
CA GLU A 42 7.22 7.28 6.00
C GLU A 42 7.25 5.75 6.12
N VAL A 43 7.46 5.04 5.00
CA VAL A 43 7.72 3.60 5.04
C VAL A 43 8.99 3.32 5.85
N ASN A 44 10.07 4.03 5.60
CA ASN A 44 11.31 3.89 6.37
C ASN A 44 11.12 4.29 7.85
N GLY A 45 10.26 5.26 8.13
CA GLY A 45 9.87 5.61 9.51
C GLY A 45 9.11 4.47 10.21
N LYS A 46 8.30 3.71 9.46
CA LYS A 46 7.51 2.57 9.97
C LYS A 46 8.31 1.28 10.12
N PHE A 47 9.22 0.99 9.19
CA PHE A 47 9.94 -0.29 9.12
C PHE A 47 11.44 -0.19 9.45
N GLY A 48 11.96 1.03 9.64
CA GLY A 48 13.39 1.29 9.78
C GLY A 48 14.11 1.35 8.44
N LYS A 49 15.45 1.21 8.47
CA LYS A 49 16.26 1.16 7.25
C LYS A 49 15.99 -0.14 6.50
N PRO A 50 15.82 -0.13 5.16
CA PRO A 50 15.65 -1.35 4.40
C PRO A 50 16.85 -2.29 4.54
N THR A 51 16.59 -3.60 4.55
CA THR A 51 17.64 -4.62 4.60
C THR A 51 18.40 -4.72 3.28
N TYR A 52 17.66 -4.54 2.18
CA TYR A 52 18.18 -4.45 0.82
C TYR A 52 17.39 -3.40 0.03
N LEU A 53 17.99 -2.94 -1.05
CA LEU A 53 17.33 -2.18 -2.08
C LEU A 53 17.07 -3.09 -3.26
N TYR A 54 15.92 -2.92 -3.88
CA TYR A 54 15.53 -3.67 -5.07
C TYR A 54 15.30 -2.72 -6.23
N CYS A 55 15.86 -3.07 -7.38
CA CYS A 55 15.77 -2.26 -8.59
C CYS A 55 15.20 -3.09 -9.72
N GLU A 56 14.24 -2.50 -10.45
CA GLU A 56 13.68 -3.03 -11.70
C GLU A 56 13.92 -2.00 -12.80
N GLU A 57 14.96 -2.20 -13.61
CA GLU A 57 15.23 -1.33 -14.74
C GLU A 57 14.56 -1.85 -16.01
N GLU A 58 13.35 -1.35 -16.27
CA GLU A 58 12.58 -1.61 -17.48
C GLU A 58 12.87 -0.54 -18.55
N PRO A 59 13.12 -0.90 -19.83
CA PRO A 59 12.82 -2.18 -20.47
C PRO A 59 13.99 -3.18 -20.53
N TYR A 60 15.13 -2.87 -19.90
CA TYR A 60 16.32 -3.71 -19.96
C TYR A 60 16.24 -4.97 -19.10
N ARG A 61 15.17 -5.12 -18.30
CA ARG A 61 14.90 -6.26 -17.41
C ARG A 61 16.07 -6.57 -16.49
N ARG A 62 16.80 -5.53 -16.06
CA ARG A 62 17.87 -5.66 -15.06
C ARG A 62 17.24 -5.58 -13.68
N TYR A 63 17.16 -6.73 -13.02
CA TYR A 63 16.64 -6.86 -11.66
C TYR A 63 17.80 -7.09 -10.70
N VAL A 64 17.99 -6.18 -9.75
CA VAL A 64 19.13 -6.24 -8.83
C VAL A 64 18.67 -6.02 -7.40
N ILE A 65 19.21 -6.83 -6.49
CA ILE A 65 19.09 -6.66 -5.05
C ILE A 65 20.48 -6.27 -4.53
N VAL A 66 20.59 -5.10 -3.88
CA VAL A 66 21.85 -4.61 -3.29
C VAL A 66 21.66 -4.21 -1.84
N LYS A 67 22.76 -4.12 -1.08
CA LYS A 67 22.72 -3.48 0.23
C LYS A 67 22.57 -1.96 0.10
N PRO A 68 21.93 -1.27 1.07
CA PRO A 68 21.72 0.18 1.00
C PRO A 68 22.99 1.01 0.80
N GLU A 69 24.12 0.60 1.35
CA GLU A 69 25.43 1.27 1.16
C GLU A 69 25.91 1.29 -0.30
N ASN A 70 25.38 0.39 -1.15
CA ASN A 70 25.74 0.31 -2.56
C ASN A 70 24.80 1.11 -3.47
N GLU A 71 23.85 1.89 -2.92
CA GLU A 71 22.87 2.63 -3.72
C GLU A 71 23.54 3.58 -4.73
N ASN A 72 24.53 4.36 -4.29
CA ASN A 72 25.23 5.32 -5.16
C ASN A 72 25.96 4.62 -6.31
N ALA A 73 26.63 3.49 -6.00
CA ALA A 73 27.31 2.69 -7.02
C ALA A 73 26.30 2.11 -8.02
N LEU A 74 25.16 1.61 -7.55
CA LEU A 74 24.09 1.11 -8.40
C LEU A 74 23.52 2.21 -9.30
N ARG A 75 23.20 3.39 -8.75
CA ARG A 75 22.67 4.54 -9.52
C ARG A 75 23.61 5.00 -10.62
N ALA A 76 24.92 4.94 -10.39
CA ALA A 76 25.92 5.29 -11.41
C ALA A 76 25.92 4.34 -12.63
N THR A 77 25.28 3.17 -12.55
CA THR A 77 25.18 2.21 -13.67
C THR A 77 23.95 2.40 -14.55
N PHE A 78 23.02 3.26 -14.15
CA PHE A 78 21.78 3.49 -14.89
C PHE A 78 21.94 4.59 -15.93
N LEU A 79 21.26 4.41 -17.07
CA LEU A 79 21.22 5.40 -18.13
C LEU A 79 20.20 6.52 -17.85
N TYR A 80 19.33 6.34 -16.86
CA TYR A 80 18.28 7.27 -16.45
C TYR A 80 17.92 7.04 -14.97
N ASP A 81 17.07 7.91 -14.41
CA ASP A 81 16.61 7.77 -13.03
C ASP A 81 15.68 6.55 -12.89
N VAL A 82 16.13 5.56 -12.11
CA VAL A 82 15.37 4.33 -11.84
C VAL A 82 14.81 4.39 -10.43
N VAL A 83 13.54 4.04 -10.28
CA VAL A 83 12.88 3.97 -8.98
C VAL A 83 13.48 2.81 -8.17
N ILE A 84 14.07 3.13 -7.02
CA ILE A 84 14.62 2.13 -6.12
C ILE A 84 13.59 1.76 -5.05
N HIS A 85 13.29 0.47 -4.98
CA HIS A 85 12.33 -0.15 -4.08
C HIS A 85 12.99 -0.61 -2.78
N ASP A 86 12.19 -0.71 -1.73
CA ASP A 86 12.68 -1.13 -0.42
C ASP A 86 12.34 -2.59 -0.15
N PHE A 87 13.29 -3.26 0.47
CA PHE A 87 13.20 -4.69 0.77
C PHE A 87 13.59 -4.89 2.23
N TYR A 88 12.68 -5.47 3.01
CA TYR A 88 12.83 -5.72 4.44
C TYR A 88 12.73 -7.22 4.74
N TYR A 89 13.62 -7.70 5.61
CA TYR A 89 13.40 -8.95 6.34
C TYR A 89 12.95 -8.60 7.75
N ILE A 90 11.72 -8.97 8.09
CA ILE A 90 11.12 -8.68 9.40
C ILE A 90 10.67 -9.97 10.07
N LYS A 91 10.64 -9.96 11.41
CA LYS A 91 10.07 -11.05 12.21
C LYS A 91 8.72 -10.60 12.76
N ARG A 92 7.65 -11.34 12.47
CA ARG A 92 6.30 -11.12 13.03
C ARG A 92 5.80 -12.42 13.66
N ASP A 93 5.40 -12.38 14.93
CA ASP A 93 4.92 -13.53 15.68
C ASP A 93 5.78 -14.79 15.51
N GLY A 94 7.10 -14.60 15.61
CA GLY A 94 8.07 -15.70 15.47
C GLY A 94 8.45 -16.07 14.04
N ASN A 95 7.71 -15.61 13.02
CA ASN A 95 7.90 -15.97 11.62
C ASN A 95 8.74 -14.93 10.86
N ASN A 96 9.66 -15.39 10.03
CA ASN A 96 10.42 -14.58 9.10
C ASN A 96 9.57 -14.25 7.88
N ILE A 97 9.48 -12.96 7.59
CA ILE A 97 8.66 -12.42 6.51
C ILE A 97 9.50 -11.45 5.68
N GLU A 98 9.45 -11.63 4.37
CA GLU A 98 10.02 -10.69 3.41
C GLU A 98 8.95 -9.69 2.99
N TYR A 99 9.21 -8.40 3.21
CA TYR A 99 8.43 -7.30 2.65
C TYR A 99 9.19 -6.66 1.50
N ARG A 100 8.53 -6.49 0.37
CA ARG A 100 9.04 -5.71 -0.76
C ARG A 100 8.07 -4.59 -1.09
N ILE A 101 8.49 -3.35 -0.89
CA ILE A 101 7.69 -2.15 -1.11
C ILE A 101 8.08 -1.51 -2.44
N TYR A 102 7.15 -1.48 -3.37
CA TYR A 102 7.31 -0.89 -4.69
C TYR A 102 6.79 0.54 -4.68
N TYR A 103 7.59 1.45 -5.22
CA TYR A 103 7.25 2.87 -5.30
C TYR A 103 6.86 3.28 -6.71
N GLY A 104 5.96 4.26 -6.80
CA GLY A 104 5.66 5.02 -8.00
C GLY A 104 6.04 6.49 -7.81
N GLU A 105 6.32 7.18 -8.92
CA GLU A 105 6.57 8.62 -8.91
C GLU A 105 5.25 9.40 -8.88
N ASP A 106 5.03 10.18 -7.83
CA ASP A 106 3.97 11.16 -7.73
C ASP A 106 4.54 12.55 -8.03
N VAL A 107 4.16 13.10 -9.18
CA VAL A 107 4.55 14.44 -9.66
C VAL A 107 3.39 15.44 -9.63
N SER A 108 2.29 15.11 -8.95
CA SER A 108 1.11 15.97 -8.89
C SER A 108 1.22 17.13 -7.89
N GLY A 109 2.26 17.13 -7.05
CA GLY A 109 2.58 18.20 -6.10
C GLY A 109 3.69 19.15 -6.60
N ALA A 110 4.24 19.95 -5.68
CA ALA A 110 5.32 20.90 -5.97
C ALA A 110 6.69 20.25 -6.27
N GLY A 111 6.77 18.92 -6.29
CA GLY A 111 7.99 18.17 -6.56
C GLY A 111 7.74 16.67 -6.67
N LYS A 112 8.77 15.95 -7.11
CA LYS A 112 8.75 14.48 -7.23
C LYS A 112 8.72 13.84 -5.85
N THR A 113 7.72 13.00 -5.59
CA THR A 113 7.60 12.21 -4.37
C THR A 113 7.43 10.73 -4.70
N TYR A 114 8.18 9.84 -4.05
CA TYR A 114 8.01 8.40 -4.22
C TYR A 114 6.98 7.87 -3.22
N ARG A 115 5.89 7.28 -3.72
CA ARG A 115 4.80 6.73 -2.90
C ARG A 115 4.66 5.23 -3.09
N ALA A 116 4.37 4.51 -2.01
CA ALA A 116 4.13 3.08 -2.04
C ALA A 116 2.89 2.79 -2.91
N LYS A 117 3.09 2.13 -4.05
CA LYS A 117 2.02 1.78 -5.00
C LYS A 117 1.57 0.32 -4.88
N LYS A 118 2.47 -0.53 -4.40
CA LYS A 118 2.28 -1.97 -4.27
C LYS A 118 3.27 -2.46 -3.22
N TYR A 119 2.92 -3.49 -2.48
CA TYR A 119 3.90 -4.27 -1.76
C TYR A 119 3.60 -5.74 -1.82
N SER A 120 4.62 -6.56 -1.56
CA SER A 120 4.44 -7.98 -1.42
C SER A 120 5.08 -8.51 -0.15
N ILE A 121 4.48 -9.59 0.34
CA ILE A 121 4.81 -10.29 1.57
C ILE A 121 5.07 -11.74 1.19
N THR A 122 6.28 -12.23 1.43
CA THR A 122 6.62 -13.66 1.23
C THR A 122 6.88 -14.30 2.59
N PHE A 123 6.24 -15.45 2.84
CA PHE A 123 6.46 -16.24 4.07
C PHE A 123 7.72 -17.09 3.91
N MET A 124 8.76 -16.80 4.70
CA MET A 124 10.09 -17.38 4.49
C MET A 124 10.28 -18.72 5.20
N ASP A 125 9.59 -18.94 6.32
CA ASP A 125 9.72 -20.18 7.12
C ASP A 125 8.84 -21.33 6.60
N GLY A 126 7.99 -21.04 5.60
CA GLY A 126 7.11 -22.01 4.97
C GLY A 126 5.76 -21.39 4.59
N PRO A 127 4.95 -22.11 3.81
CA PRO A 127 3.63 -21.64 3.43
C PRO A 127 2.68 -21.50 4.63
N VAL A 128 1.75 -20.56 4.53
CA VAL A 128 0.74 -20.30 5.56
C VAL A 128 -0.64 -20.64 5.02
N GLN A 129 -1.53 -21.19 5.84
CA GLN A 129 -2.91 -21.43 5.45
C GLN A 129 -3.62 -20.11 5.16
N LEU A 130 -4.40 -20.05 4.07
CA LEU A 130 -5.14 -18.87 3.63
C LEU A 130 -5.95 -18.21 4.77
N GLY A 131 -6.68 -19.01 5.55
CA GLY A 131 -7.49 -18.55 6.69
C GLY A 131 -6.69 -18.03 7.89
N LYS A 132 -5.36 -18.21 7.91
CA LYS A 132 -4.48 -17.76 9.00
C LYS A 132 -3.62 -16.55 8.64
N ILE A 133 -3.65 -16.08 7.39
CA ILE A 133 -2.82 -14.95 6.94
C ILE A 133 -3.01 -13.72 7.83
N ALA A 134 -4.26 -13.38 8.16
CA ALA A 134 -4.59 -12.19 8.96
C ALA A 134 -4.03 -12.21 10.39
N GLN A 135 -3.60 -13.39 10.89
CA GLN A 135 -2.93 -13.52 12.18
C GLN A 135 -1.52 -12.94 12.11
N PHE A 136 -0.80 -13.19 11.01
CA PHE A 136 0.57 -12.71 10.79
C PHE A 136 0.62 -11.33 10.12
N ILE A 137 -0.36 -11.06 9.26
CA ILE A 137 -0.47 -9.86 8.44
C ILE A 137 -1.83 -9.19 8.71
N PRO A 138 -1.96 -8.35 9.75
CA PRO A 138 -3.19 -7.65 10.05
C PRO A 138 -3.72 -6.80 8.89
N GLU A 139 -2.82 -6.34 8.01
CA GLU A 139 -3.15 -5.60 6.79
C GLU A 139 -4.07 -6.42 5.85
N PHE A 140 -4.07 -7.75 5.93
CA PHE A 140 -4.91 -8.64 5.13
C PHE A 140 -6.34 -8.83 5.68
N LYS A 141 -6.64 -8.33 6.90
CA LYS A 141 -7.97 -8.50 7.52
C LYS A 141 -9.15 -8.12 6.60
N PRO A 142 -9.10 -7.04 5.80
CA PRO A 142 -10.20 -6.66 4.92
C PRO A 142 -10.56 -7.72 3.86
N ALA A 143 -9.65 -8.64 3.51
CA ALA A 143 -9.94 -9.71 2.55
C ALA A 143 -11.05 -10.66 3.01
N ASN A 144 -11.27 -10.79 4.33
CA ASN A 144 -12.38 -11.60 4.89
C ASN A 144 -13.76 -10.99 4.57
N GLU A 145 -13.81 -9.68 4.36
CA GLU A 145 -15.05 -8.93 4.11
C GLU A 145 -15.41 -8.83 2.62
N CYS A 146 -14.48 -9.21 1.73
CA CYS A 146 -14.72 -9.22 0.29
C CYS A 146 -15.86 -10.17 -0.08
N LYS A 147 -16.90 -9.67 -0.75
CA LYS A 147 -18.04 -10.49 -1.20
C LYS A 147 -17.70 -11.38 -2.39
N LYS A 148 -16.69 -10.96 -3.17
CA LYS A 148 -16.30 -11.53 -4.44
C LYS A 148 -14.79 -11.70 -4.47
N VAL A 149 -14.35 -12.84 -4.99
CA VAL A 149 -12.92 -13.15 -5.17
C VAL A 149 -12.73 -13.67 -6.59
N PHE A 150 -11.74 -13.15 -7.28
CA PHE A 150 -11.38 -13.66 -8.60
C PHE A 150 -10.26 -14.70 -8.47
N GLN A 151 -10.38 -15.78 -9.23
CA GLN A 151 -9.39 -16.85 -9.28
C GLN A 151 -8.81 -16.93 -10.68
N GLU A 152 -7.49 -17.05 -10.76
CA GLU A 152 -6.74 -17.16 -12.01
C GLU A 152 -5.65 -18.23 -11.89
N ARG A 153 -5.41 -18.96 -12.98
CA ARG A 153 -4.27 -19.87 -13.07
C ARG A 153 -3.12 -19.15 -13.75
N ILE A 154 -2.04 -18.93 -13.00
CA ILE A 154 -0.82 -18.32 -13.51
C ILE A 154 0.06 -19.41 -14.10
N ILE A 155 -0.05 -19.59 -15.42
CA ILE A 155 0.55 -20.70 -16.19
C ILE A 155 2.07 -20.78 -15.95
N ASN A 156 2.78 -19.65 -16.02
CA ASN A 156 4.23 -19.61 -15.90
C ASN A 156 4.76 -20.09 -14.53
N TYR A 157 3.93 -20.06 -13.50
CA TYR A 157 4.30 -20.47 -12.14
C TYR A 157 3.49 -21.68 -11.65
N ASN A 158 2.68 -22.28 -12.53
CA ASN A 158 1.74 -23.36 -12.23
C ASN A 158 0.95 -23.18 -10.92
N THR A 159 0.57 -21.94 -10.62
CA THR A 159 -0.01 -21.56 -9.33
C THR A 159 -1.36 -20.91 -9.53
N ILE A 160 -2.22 -21.05 -8.53
CA ILE A 160 -3.45 -20.28 -8.46
C ILE A 160 -3.15 -18.92 -7.81
N ARG A 161 -3.71 -17.87 -8.41
CA ARG A 161 -3.82 -16.53 -7.83
C ARG A 161 -5.27 -16.28 -7.45
N LEU A 162 -5.50 -15.86 -6.22
CA LEU A 162 -6.76 -15.27 -5.79
C LEU A 162 -6.63 -13.75 -5.71
N ILE A 163 -7.67 -13.01 -6.08
CA ILE A 163 -7.70 -11.56 -6.04
C ILE A 163 -8.94 -11.14 -5.24
N PHE A 164 -8.71 -10.63 -4.04
CA PHE A 164 -9.73 -10.12 -3.14
C PHE A 164 -9.81 -8.60 -3.34
N VAL A 165 -10.89 -8.13 -3.97
CA VAL A 165 -11.11 -6.69 -4.19
C VAL A 165 -12.11 -6.19 -3.17
N THR A 166 -11.78 -5.11 -2.48
CA THR A 166 -12.68 -4.51 -1.47
C THR A 166 -13.77 -3.66 -2.14
N ASP A 167 -14.94 -3.56 -1.52
CA ASP A 167 -16.03 -2.67 -1.99
C ASP A 167 -15.75 -1.18 -1.63
N LYS A 168 -14.68 -0.90 -0.88
CA LYS A 168 -14.37 0.42 -0.31
C LYS A 168 -13.58 1.27 -1.30
N VAL A 169 -14.29 2.07 -2.07
CA VAL A 169 -13.70 3.08 -2.97
C VAL A 169 -13.53 4.40 -2.22
N ASN A 170 -12.32 4.99 -2.24
CA ASN A 170 -12.04 6.30 -1.66
C ASN A 170 -11.15 7.14 -2.59
N ASP A 171 -10.89 8.40 -2.23
CA ASP A 171 -10.15 9.31 -3.10
C ASP A 171 -8.67 8.96 -3.23
N ILE A 172 -8.07 8.35 -2.20
CA ILE A 172 -6.70 7.83 -2.28
C ILE A 172 -6.65 6.66 -3.27
N SER A 173 -7.55 5.68 -3.16
CA SER A 173 -7.54 4.53 -4.06
C SER A 173 -7.80 4.94 -5.51
N LYS A 174 -8.75 5.86 -5.77
CA LYS A 174 -8.93 6.44 -7.11
C LYS A 174 -7.67 7.10 -7.65
N ARG A 175 -7.03 7.95 -6.84
CA ARG A 175 -5.81 8.65 -7.24
C ARG A 175 -4.67 7.66 -7.53
N MET A 176 -4.52 6.63 -6.70
CA MET A 176 -3.54 5.57 -6.92
C MET A 176 -3.80 4.80 -8.20
N GLY A 177 -5.05 4.39 -8.45
CA GLY A 177 -5.43 3.67 -9.66
C GLY A 177 -5.08 4.45 -10.93
N SER A 178 -5.48 5.72 -10.98
CA SER A 178 -5.20 6.61 -12.11
C SER A 178 -3.71 6.93 -12.29
N LEU A 179 -2.93 7.03 -11.19
CA LEU A 179 -1.51 7.36 -11.27
C LEU A 179 -0.62 6.15 -11.57
N PHE A 180 -0.94 4.98 -11.02
CA PHE A 180 0.01 3.86 -10.95
C PHE A 180 -0.47 2.56 -11.60
N THR A 181 -1.76 2.41 -11.89
CA THR A 181 -2.32 1.14 -12.37
C THR A 181 -2.78 1.24 -13.82
N ASP A 182 -3.79 2.06 -14.11
CA ASP A 182 -4.35 2.22 -15.45
C ASP A 182 -4.88 3.66 -15.62
N PRO A 183 -4.43 4.40 -16.65
CA PRO A 183 -4.92 5.74 -16.92
C PRO A 183 -6.35 5.78 -17.49
N ASP A 184 -6.96 4.62 -17.78
CA ASP A 184 -8.35 4.52 -18.25
C ASP A 184 -9.31 5.19 -17.25
N LYS A 185 -9.90 6.29 -17.68
CA LYS A 185 -10.79 7.13 -16.88
C LYS A 185 -12.16 6.48 -16.65
N ASP A 186 -12.47 5.41 -17.37
CA ASP A 186 -13.72 4.68 -17.21
C ASP A 186 -13.71 3.79 -15.95
N ILE A 187 -12.52 3.50 -15.41
CA ILE A 187 -12.36 2.74 -14.17
C ILE A 187 -12.63 3.66 -12.98
N LYS A 188 -13.75 3.43 -12.29
CA LYS A 188 -14.24 4.26 -11.17
C LYS A 188 -14.24 3.53 -9.83
N ASP A 189 -13.99 2.23 -9.86
CA ASP A 189 -14.10 1.29 -8.75
C ASP A 189 -12.74 0.91 -8.15
N TRP A 190 -11.73 1.78 -8.32
CA TRP A 190 -10.43 1.59 -7.69
C TRP A 190 -10.55 1.45 -6.18
N SER A 191 -10.10 0.31 -5.65
CA SER A 191 -10.11 0.00 -4.23
C SER A 191 -8.90 -0.83 -3.84
N LEU A 192 -8.76 -1.10 -2.55
CA LEU A 192 -7.74 -2.04 -2.07
C LEU A 192 -7.99 -3.43 -2.64
N SER A 193 -6.92 -4.04 -3.13
CA SER A 193 -6.87 -5.39 -3.65
C SER A 193 -5.76 -6.18 -2.97
N TYR A 194 -6.08 -7.43 -2.61
CA TYR A 194 -5.15 -8.38 -2.05
C TYR A 194 -5.04 -9.57 -3.01
N GLU A 195 -3.90 -9.72 -3.66
CA GLU A 195 -3.61 -10.90 -4.46
C GLU A 195 -2.89 -11.94 -3.58
N VAL A 196 -3.40 -13.16 -3.57
CA VAL A 196 -2.83 -14.28 -2.84
C VAL A 196 -2.34 -15.32 -3.84
N MET A 197 -1.03 -15.59 -3.79
CA MET A 197 -0.41 -16.64 -4.60
C MET A 197 -0.34 -17.91 -3.77
N LEU A 198 -1.03 -18.95 -4.25
CA LEU A 198 -1.00 -20.25 -3.61
C LEU A 198 0.35 -20.96 -3.82
N CYS A 199 0.56 -22.07 -3.12
CA CYS A 199 1.64 -23.00 -3.43
C CYS A 199 1.41 -23.71 -4.76
N ASP A 200 2.50 -24.17 -5.37
CA ASP A 200 2.42 -25.02 -6.56
C ASP A 200 1.68 -26.33 -6.21
N GLY A 201 0.85 -26.81 -7.13
CA GLY A 201 0.05 -28.01 -6.96
C GLY A 201 -1.24 -27.85 -6.13
N GLU A 202 -1.55 -26.67 -5.60
CA GLU A 202 -2.81 -26.43 -4.89
C GLU A 202 -4.02 -26.66 -5.82
N PRO A 203 -5.10 -27.29 -5.31
CA PRO A 203 -6.27 -27.63 -6.11
C PRO A 203 -7.07 -26.39 -6.51
N GLU A 204 -7.77 -26.46 -7.64
CA GLU A 204 -8.68 -25.41 -8.11
C GLU A 204 -9.83 -25.11 -7.14
N ASN A 205 -10.18 -26.09 -6.29
CA ASN A 205 -11.15 -25.93 -5.20
C ASN A 205 -10.46 -25.31 -3.99
N VAL A 206 -10.24 -24.00 -4.05
CA VAL A 206 -9.54 -23.27 -3.00
C VAL A 206 -10.40 -23.16 -1.74
N SER A 207 -9.77 -23.29 -0.58
CA SER A 207 -10.41 -23.15 0.73
C SER A 207 -9.53 -22.38 1.70
N SER A 208 -10.05 -22.06 2.88
CA SER A 208 -9.27 -21.45 3.98
C SER A 208 -8.04 -22.29 4.40
N ASN A 209 -8.01 -23.59 4.07
CA ASN A 209 -6.87 -24.48 4.35
C ASN A 209 -5.80 -24.47 3.24
N SER A 210 -6.07 -23.86 2.08
CA SER A 210 -5.10 -23.80 0.98
C SER A 210 -3.82 -23.09 1.39
N MET A 211 -2.68 -23.61 0.95
CA MET A 211 -1.37 -23.11 1.35
C MET A 211 -0.94 -21.93 0.49
N VAL A 212 -0.45 -20.88 1.15
CA VAL A 212 -0.10 -19.59 0.54
C VAL A 212 1.37 -19.31 0.73
N LYS A 213 2.04 -18.94 -0.37
CA LYS A 213 3.45 -18.54 -0.35
C LYS A 213 3.66 -17.03 -0.28
N LYS A 214 2.73 -16.26 -0.87
CA LYS A 214 2.91 -14.83 -1.08
C LYS A 214 1.59 -14.08 -1.10
N VAL A 215 1.57 -12.93 -0.45
CA VAL A 215 0.49 -11.94 -0.53
C VAL A 215 1.04 -10.69 -1.23
N ILE A 216 0.22 -10.07 -2.06
CA ILE A 216 0.51 -8.84 -2.75
C ILE A 216 -0.64 -7.89 -2.47
N VAL A 217 -0.33 -6.64 -2.11
CA VAL A 217 -1.34 -5.62 -1.84
C VAL A 217 -1.10 -4.45 -2.77
N SER A 218 -2.17 -4.01 -3.42
CA SER A 218 -2.17 -2.90 -4.37
C SER A 218 -3.56 -2.30 -4.50
N VAL A 219 -3.72 -1.35 -5.41
CA VAL A 219 -5.04 -0.85 -5.83
C VAL A 219 -5.44 -1.50 -7.15
N ASP A 220 -6.66 -1.99 -7.21
CA ASP A 220 -7.26 -2.60 -8.39
C ASP A 220 -8.77 -2.32 -8.45
N GLY A 221 -9.46 -2.72 -9.54
CA GLY A 221 -10.90 -2.58 -9.68
C GLY A 221 -11.53 -3.81 -10.32
N GLU A 222 -12.75 -4.16 -9.89
CA GLU A 222 -13.53 -5.27 -10.46
C GLU A 222 -13.73 -5.08 -11.97
N TYR A 223 -13.97 -3.83 -12.40
CA TYR A 223 -14.15 -3.49 -13.81
C TYR A 223 -12.91 -3.84 -14.64
N ARG A 224 -11.71 -3.48 -14.17
CA ARG A 224 -10.45 -3.77 -14.87
C ARG A 224 -10.21 -5.28 -14.98
N ILE A 225 -10.37 -5.99 -13.86
CA ILE A 225 -10.22 -7.45 -13.81
C ILE A 225 -11.21 -8.10 -14.79
N GLY A 226 -12.49 -7.71 -14.75
CA GLY A 226 -13.53 -8.18 -15.66
C GLY A 226 -13.22 -7.93 -17.14
N LYS A 227 -12.73 -6.74 -17.49
CA LYS A 227 -12.29 -6.39 -18.86
C LYS A 227 -11.20 -7.32 -19.36
N THR A 228 -10.29 -7.75 -18.49
CA THR A 228 -9.18 -8.64 -18.82
C THR A 228 -9.43 -10.13 -18.54
N ALA A 229 -10.61 -10.49 -18.02
CA ALA A 229 -10.89 -11.85 -17.56
C ALA A 229 -10.74 -12.91 -18.66
N HIS A 230 -11.13 -12.57 -19.90
CA HIS A 230 -10.98 -13.47 -21.06
C HIS A 230 -9.52 -13.74 -21.43
N VAL A 231 -8.59 -12.84 -21.09
CA VAL A 231 -7.15 -12.99 -21.35
C VAL A 231 -6.49 -13.83 -20.25
N PHE A 232 -6.83 -13.56 -18.99
CA PHE A 232 -6.20 -14.21 -17.84
C PHE A 232 -6.96 -15.44 -17.34
N GLY A 233 -8.12 -15.77 -17.93
CA GLY A 233 -8.98 -16.86 -17.47
C GLY A 233 -9.56 -16.60 -16.08
N SER A 234 -9.75 -15.33 -15.71
CA SER A 234 -10.24 -14.93 -14.39
C SER A 234 -11.68 -15.39 -14.20
N LYS A 235 -11.92 -16.18 -13.16
CA LYS A 235 -13.28 -16.63 -12.78
C LYS A 235 -13.66 -16.06 -11.43
N LEU A 236 -14.91 -15.65 -11.30
CA LEU A 236 -15.46 -15.23 -10.02
C LEU A 236 -15.80 -16.47 -9.18
N ILE A 237 -15.34 -16.49 -7.92
CA ILE A 237 -15.63 -17.54 -6.94
C ILE A 237 -16.22 -16.94 -5.66
N LYS A 238 -16.81 -17.79 -4.82
CA LYS A 238 -17.14 -17.42 -3.43
C LYS A 238 -15.86 -17.15 -2.66
N ASN A 239 -15.92 -16.24 -1.70
CA ASN A 239 -14.79 -15.97 -0.83
C ASN A 239 -14.43 -17.24 -0.01
N PRO A 240 -13.23 -17.83 -0.21
CA PRO A 240 -12.82 -19.06 0.51
C PRO A 240 -12.51 -18.83 2.00
N LEU A 241 -12.56 -17.58 2.47
CA LEU A 241 -12.43 -17.20 3.88
C LEU A 241 -13.78 -17.17 4.62
N GLN A 242 -14.89 -17.40 3.92
CA GLN A 242 -16.26 -17.36 4.44
C GLN A 242 -16.91 -18.75 4.47
#